data_AF-F8W961-F1
#
_entry.id   AF-F8W961-F1
#
_cell.length_a   1.000
_cell.length_b   1.000
_cell.length_c   1.000
_cell.angle_alpha   90.00
_cell.angle_beta   90.00
_cell.angle_gamma   90.00
#
_symmetry.space_group_name_H-M   'P 1'
#
loop_
_entity.id
_entity.type
_entity.pdbx_description
1 polymer ?
#
loop_
_entity_poly.entity_id
_entity_poly.type
_entity_poly.pdbx_seq_one_letter_code
_entity_poly.pdbx_strand_id
1 'polypeptide(L)'
;MAFLTTWKEAASGKSDRRTPESSLHEALDQCMTALDLFLTNQFSEALSYLKPRTKESMYHSLTYATILEMQAMMTFDPQDILLAGNMMKEAQMLCQRHRRKSSVTDSFSSLVNRPTLGQFTEEEIHAEVCYAECLLQRAALTFLQGSSHGGAVRPRAL
;
A
#
# COMPACT_ATOMS: atom_id res chain seq x y z
N MET A 1 35.30 -8.59 -39.34
CA MET A 1 34.36 -7.82 -40.18
C MET A 1 33.16 -8.71 -40.47
N ALA A 2 32.02 -8.34 -39.87
CA ALA A 2 30.62 -8.66 -40.16
C ALA A 2 30.25 -10.10 -40.59
N PHE A 3 29.29 -10.71 -39.86
CA PHE A 3 28.21 -11.59 -40.34
C PHE A 3 27.70 -12.64 -39.32
N LEU A 4 27.65 -12.32 -38.01
CA LEU A 4 26.92 -13.16 -37.03
C LEU A 4 26.05 -12.38 -36.01
N THR A 5 25.75 -11.09 -36.24
CA THR A 5 24.97 -10.28 -35.28
C THR A 5 23.49 -10.07 -35.64
N THR A 6 22.95 -10.69 -36.67
CA THR A 6 21.61 -10.34 -37.22
C THR A 6 20.48 -11.31 -36.88
N TRP A 7 20.49 -11.94 -35.70
CA TRP A 7 19.35 -12.76 -35.22
C TRP A 7 18.85 -12.38 -33.81
N LYS A 8 19.47 -11.39 -33.16
CA LYS A 8 19.07 -10.91 -31.83
C LYS A 8 18.10 -9.72 -31.86
N GLU A 9 17.56 -9.36 -33.03
CA GLU A 9 16.75 -8.14 -33.20
C GLU A 9 15.41 -8.32 -33.94
N ALA A 10 14.98 -9.56 -34.21
CA ALA A 10 13.78 -9.81 -35.02
C ALA A 10 12.60 -10.52 -34.31
N ALA A 11 12.60 -10.63 -32.98
CA ALA A 11 11.46 -11.22 -32.28
C ALA A 11 11.06 -10.47 -31.01
N SER A 12 9.97 -9.72 -31.17
CA SER A 12 9.01 -9.37 -30.12
C SER A 12 9.34 -8.15 -29.26
N GLY A 13 9.34 -6.97 -29.90
CA GLY A 13 8.81 -5.76 -29.27
C GLY A 13 7.32 -5.95 -28.95
N LYS A 14 7.02 -6.64 -27.85
CA LYS A 14 5.68 -6.66 -27.26
C LYS A 14 5.56 -5.38 -26.45
N SER A 15 4.88 -4.38 -26.99
CA SER A 15 4.35 -3.27 -26.20
C SER A 15 3.52 -3.90 -25.08
N ASP A 16 4.08 -3.84 -23.87
CA ASP A 16 3.59 -4.52 -22.69
C ASP A 16 2.30 -3.85 -22.20
N ARG A 17 1.18 -4.19 -22.83
CA ARG A 17 -0.16 -3.91 -22.28
C ARG A 17 -0.40 -4.91 -21.13
N ARG A 18 0.35 -4.75 -20.04
CA ARG A 18 0.07 -5.42 -18.77
C ARG A 18 -1.29 -4.93 -18.27
N THR A 19 -2.20 -5.85 -17.95
CA THR A 19 -3.50 -5.49 -17.37
C THR A 19 -3.28 -5.04 -15.92
N PRO A 20 -4.07 -4.08 -15.41
CA PRO A 20 -3.99 -3.65 -14.02
C PRO A 20 -4.09 -4.82 -13.02
N GLU A 21 -4.96 -5.80 -13.30
CA GLU A 21 -5.13 -7.04 -12.51
C GLU A 21 -3.84 -7.86 -12.38
N SER A 22 -3.09 -8.02 -13.48
CA SER A 22 -1.80 -8.74 -13.45
C SER A 22 -0.76 -8.03 -12.58
N SER A 23 -0.79 -6.69 -12.55
CA SER A 23 0.12 -5.88 -11.74
C SER A 23 -0.22 -5.89 -10.25
N LEU A 24 -1.50 -6.09 -9.90
CA LEU A 24 -1.98 -6.22 -8.53
C LEU A 24 -1.52 -7.52 -7.89
N HIS A 25 -1.72 -8.63 -8.59
CA HIS A 25 -1.31 -9.96 -8.12
C HIS A 25 0.22 -10.04 -7.96
N GLU A 26 0.98 -9.52 -8.93
CA GLU A 26 2.44 -9.43 -8.82
C GLU A 26 2.87 -8.62 -7.59
N ALA A 27 2.18 -7.50 -7.32
CA ALA A 27 2.50 -6.69 -6.15
C ALA A 27 2.17 -7.40 -4.82
N LEU A 28 1.09 -8.18 -4.78
CA LEU A 28 0.76 -9.04 -3.64
C LEU A 28 1.82 -10.11 -3.40
N ASP A 29 2.22 -10.84 -4.45
CA ASP A 29 3.25 -11.89 -4.36
C ASP A 29 4.59 -11.33 -3.85
N GLN A 30 4.96 -10.14 -4.33
CA GLN A 30 6.14 -9.41 -3.85
C GLN A 30 6.00 -9.05 -2.36
N CYS A 31 4.82 -8.60 -1.93
CA CYS A 31 4.58 -8.29 -0.52
C CYS A 31 4.59 -9.55 0.37
N MET A 32 4.08 -10.69 -0.11
CA MET A 32 4.18 -11.96 0.62
C MET A 32 5.65 -12.38 0.81
N THR A 33 6.47 -12.23 -0.23
CA THR A 33 7.93 -12.47 -0.12
C THR A 33 8.57 -11.55 0.92
N ALA A 34 8.19 -10.27 0.95
CA ALA A 34 8.70 -9.33 1.94
C ALA A 34 8.24 -9.67 3.37
N LEU A 35 7.01 -10.17 3.53
CA LEU A 35 6.51 -10.65 4.81
C LEU A 35 7.25 -11.90 5.28
N ASP A 36 7.63 -12.81 4.38
CA ASP A 36 8.46 -13.96 4.73
C ASP A 36 9.84 -13.51 5.24
N LEU A 37 10.47 -12.53 4.57
CA LEU A 37 11.72 -11.92 5.04
C LEU A 37 11.53 -11.30 6.44
N PHE A 38 10.46 -10.53 6.63
CA PHE A 38 10.13 -9.91 7.91
C PHE A 38 9.94 -10.95 9.02
N LEU A 39 9.13 -11.99 8.79
CA LEU A 39 8.82 -13.05 9.76
C LEU A 39 10.03 -13.94 10.06
N THR A 40 10.99 -14.03 9.14
CA THR A 40 12.28 -14.71 9.35
C THR A 40 13.34 -13.79 9.98
N ASN A 41 12.93 -12.65 10.54
CA ASN A 41 13.78 -11.63 11.20
C ASN A 41 14.75 -10.89 10.26
N GLN A 42 14.53 -10.93 8.94
CA GLN A 42 15.30 -10.17 7.95
C GLN A 42 14.61 -8.81 7.69
N PHE A 43 14.39 -8.04 8.75
CA PHE A 43 13.60 -6.79 8.71
C PHE A 43 14.15 -5.76 7.72
N SER A 44 15.47 -5.51 7.75
CA SER A 44 16.10 -4.52 6.87
C SER A 44 15.99 -4.92 5.40
N GLU A 45 16.08 -6.21 5.10
CA GLU A 45 15.93 -6.73 3.73
C GLU A 45 14.50 -6.59 3.26
N ALA A 46 13.50 -6.96 4.08
CA ALA A 46 12.08 -6.76 3.78
C ALA A 46 11.76 -5.29 3.44
N LEU A 47 12.22 -4.35 4.29
CA LEU A 47 12.02 -2.92 4.04
C LEU A 47 12.73 -2.46 2.77
N SER A 48 13.97 -2.90 2.55
CA SER A 48 14.73 -2.53 1.34
C SER A 48 14.07 -3.04 0.06
N TYR A 49 13.48 -4.24 0.12
CA TYR A 49 12.78 -4.89 -0.98
C TYR A 49 11.51 -4.14 -1.37
N LEU A 50 10.73 -3.70 -0.38
CA LEU A 50 9.46 -2.99 -0.60
C LEU A 50 9.65 -1.52 -1.03
N LYS A 51 10.68 -0.85 -0.49
CA LYS A 51 10.91 0.60 -0.61
C LYS A 51 10.76 1.18 -2.03
N PRO A 52 11.30 0.56 -3.10
CA PRO A 52 11.26 1.12 -4.45
C PRO A 52 9.84 1.35 -4.99
N ARG A 53 8.86 0.53 -4.58
CA ARG A 53 7.49 0.55 -5.15
C ARG A 53 6.43 1.18 -4.24
N THR A 54 6.85 1.69 -3.08
CA THR A 54 5.96 2.29 -2.05
C THR A 54 5.11 3.47 -2.55
N LYS A 55 5.51 4.16 -3.61
CA LYS A 55 4.77 5.29 -4.20
C LYS A 55 3.84 4.88 -5.34
N GLU A 56 3.96 3.67 -5.85
CA GLU A 56 3.31 3.20 -7.08
C GLU A 56 2.26 2.13 -6.81
N SER A 57 2.46 1.30 -5.79
CA SER A 57 1.59 0.18 -5.47
C SER A 57 1.05 0.31 -4.04
N MET A 58 -0.28 0.24 -3.91
CA MET A 58 -0.94 0.28 -2.61
C MET A 58 -0.45 -0.83 -1.66
N TYR A 59 -0.20 -2.03 -2.19
CA TYR A 59 0.31 -3.14 -1.40
C TYR A 59 1.71 -2.88 -0.85
N HIS A 60 2.65 -2.46 -1.69
CA HIS A 60 4.00 -2.17 -1.24
C HIS A 60 4.01 -1.04 -0.20
N SER A 61 3.19 -0.01 -0.42
CA SER A 61 3.05 1.11 0.51
C SER A 61 2.51 0.65 1.87
N LEU A 62 1.42 -0.12 1.86
CA LEU A 62 0.76 -0.62 3.06
C LEU A 62 1.63 -1.60 3.83
N THR A 63 2.22 -2.59 3.16
CA THR A 63 3.10 -3.58 3.80
C THR A 63 4.34 -2.91 4.40
N TYR A 64 4.96 -1.97 3.68
CA TYR A 64 6.11 -1.22 4.20
C TYR A 64 5.74 -0.40 5.45
N ALA A 65 4.61 0.32 5.41
CA ALA A 65 4.12 1.09 6.54
C ALA A 65 3.76 0.20 7.74
N THR A 66 3.17 -0.98 7.50
CA THR A 66 2.80 -1.97 8.52
C THR A 66 4.04 -2.51 9.24
N ILE A 67 5.10 -2.84 8.51
CA ILE A 67 6.36 -3.30 9.12
C ILE A 67 6.96 -2.20 10.02
N LEU A 68 6.97 -0.95 9.55
CA LEU A 68 7.43 0.18 10.36
C LEU A 68 6.56 0.43 11.59
N GLU A 69 5.25 0.21 11.49
CA GLU A 69 4.33 0.29 12.63
C GLU A 69 4.65 -0.77 13.68
N MET A 70 4.93 -2.00 13.26
CA MET A 70 5.37 -3.05 14.17
C MET A 70 6.68 -2.66 14.86
N GLN A 71 7.64 -2.05 14.14
CA GLN A 71 8.85 -1.50 14.75
C GLN A 71 8.51 -0.44 15.81
N ALA A 72 7.66 0.54 15.48
CA ALA A 72 7.23 1.58 16.41
C ALA A 72 6.52 1.02 17.66
N MET A 73 5.71 -0.03 17.51
CA MET A 73 5.06 -0.73 18.62
C MET A 73 6.03 -1.49 19.52
N MET A 74 7.12 -2.01 18.97
CA MET A 74 8.11 -2.77 19.72
C MET A 74 9.13 -1.86 20.43
N THR A 75 9.55 -0.78 19.79
CA THR A 75 10.59 0.12 20.32
C THR A 75 10.02 1.22 21.20
N PHE A 76 8.76 1.63 20.95
CA PHE A 76 8.17 2.85 21.49
C PHE A 76 9.02 4.11 21.25
N ASP A 77 9.91 4.08 20.25
CA ASP A 77 10.75 5.24 19.92
C ASP A 77 9.88 6.32 19.25
N PRO A 78 9.90 7.57 19.74
CA PRO A 78 9.10 8.64 19.14
C PRO A 78 9.38 8.89 17.66
N GLN A 79 10.62 8.69 17.20
CA GLN A 79 10.99 8.82 15.79
C GLN A 79 10.39 7.71 14.94
N ASP A 80 10.42 6.47 15.44
CA ASP A 80 9.80 5.31 14.78
C ASP A 80 8.28 5.50 14.69
N ILE A 81 7.64 5.95 15.77
CA ILE A 81 6.20 6.24 15.81
C ILE A 81 5.82 7.34 14.80
N LEU A 82 6.62 8.40 14.69
CA LEU A 82 6.39 9.47 13.71
C LEU A 82 6.59 8.99 12.28
N LEU A 83 7.65 8.21 12.02
CA LEU A 83 7.93 7.65 10.70
C LEU A 83 6.82 6.70 10.26
N ALA A 84 6.43 5.75 11.11
CA ALA A 84 5.33 4.83 10.84
C ALA A 84 4.02 5.58 10.55
N GLY A 85 3.68 6.58 11.36
CA GLY A 85 2.49 7.41 11.16
C GLY A 85 2.49 8.17 9.82
N ASN A 86 3.65 8.70 9.40
CA ASN A 86 3.80 9.39 8.12
C ASN A 86 3.67 8.41 6.94
N MET A 87 4.34 7.27 6.99
CA MET A 87 4.28 6.26 5.93
C MET A 87 2.86 5.67 5.80
N MET A 88 2.18 5.42 6.92
CA MET A 88 0.80 4.95 6.91
C MET A 88 -0.16 5.99 6.29
N LYS A 89 0.08 7.28 6.54
CA LYS A 89 -0.69 8.37 5.90
C LYS A 89 -0.43 8.43 4.39
N GLU A 90 0.80 8.21 3.95
CA GLU A 90 1.14 8.13 2.52
C GLU A 90 0.44 6.95 1.84
N ALA A 91 0.48 5.76 2.46
CA ALA A 91 -0.23 4.57 1.99
C ALA A 91 -1.75 4.82 1.90
N GLN A 92 -2.34 5.44 2.91
CA GLN A 92 -3.75 5.83 2.92
C GLN A 92 -4.10 6.75 1.74
N MET A 93 -3.28 7.78 1.47
CA MET A 93 -3.49 8.69 0.34
C MET A 93 -3.36 7.98 -1.00
N LEU A 94 -2.45 7.02 -1.12
CA LEU A 94 -2.31 6.22 -2.33
C LEU A 94 -3.59 5.40 -2.58
N CYS A 95 -4.05 4.64 -1.59
CA CYS A 95 -5.30 3.86 -1.69
C CYS A 95 -6.50 4.74 -2.08
N GLN A 96 -6.64 5.92 -1.47
CA GLN A 96 -7.72 6.86 -1.78
C GLN A 96 -7.72 7.32 -3.25
N ARG A 97 -6.55 7.48 -3.88
CA ARG A 97 -6.47 7.84 -5.31
C ARG A 97 -6.98 6.72 -6.20
N HIS A 98 -6.67 5.47 -5.88
CA HIS A 98 -7.16 4.30 -6.63
C HIS A 98 -8.68 4.16 -6.48
N ARG A 99 -9.23 4.44 -5.28
CA ARG A 99 -10.69 4.48 -5.06
C ARG A 99 -11.43 5.55 -5.88
N ARG A 100 -10.85 6.73 -6.11
CA ARG A 100 -11.56 7.87 -6.73
C ARG A 100 -11.44 7.96 -8.25
N LYS A 101 -10.55 7.18 -8.89
CA LYS A 101 -10.26 7.31 -10.33
C LYS A 101 -11.45 6.99 -11.25
N SER A 102 -12.40 6.13 -10.86
CA SER A 102 -13.58 5.81 -11.70
C SER A 102 -14.70 6.86 -11.64
N SER A 103 -14.82 7.61 -10.53
CA SER A 103 -15.94 8.54 -10.32
C SER A 103 -16.02 9.67 -11.35
N VAL A 104 -14.90 10.06 -11.99
CA VAL A 104 -14.87 11.21 -12.91
C VAL A 104 -15.15 10.79 -14.37
N THR A 105 -14.92 9.53 -14.73
CA THR A 105 -15.18 9.01 -16.08
C THR A 105 -16.59 8.44 -16.25
N ASP A 106 -17.24 8.00 -15.17
CA ASP A 106 -18.63 7.50 -15.19
C ASP A 106 -19.69 8.58 -14.88
N SER A 107 -19.28 9.83 -14.67
CA SER A 107 -20.18 10.93 -14.31
C SER A 107 -21.16 11.37 -15.42
N PHE A 108 -21.04 10.86 -16.65
CA PHE A 108 -21.97 11.20 -17.74
C PHE A 108 -23.05 10.14 -18.02
N SER A 109 -22.96 8.94 -17.42
CA SER A 109 -23.91 7.83 -17.63
C SER A 109 -24.75 7.47 -16.40
N SER A 110 -24.37 7.94 -15.20
CA SER A 110 -24.94 7.50 -13.92
C SER A 110 -26.12 8.33 -13.38
N LEU A 111 -26.55 9.39 -14.06
CA LEU A 111 -27.71 10.20 -13.63
C LEU A 111 -29.06 9.45 -13.75
N VAL A 112 -29.07 8.24 -14.32
CA VAL A 112 -30.27 7.40 -14.52
C VAL A 112 -30.26 6.10 -13.72
N ASN A 113 -29.13 5.68 -13.12
CA ASN A 113 -29.09 4.42 -12.39
C ASN A 113 -28.39 4.54 -11.03
N ARG A 114 -29.17 4.28 -9.99
CA ARG A 114 -28.83 4.21 -8.58
C ARG A 114 -27.53 3.39 -8.36
N PRO A 115 -26.61 3.77 -7.46
CA PRO A 115 -25.34 3.06 -7.29
C PRO A 115 -25.61 1.69 -6.64
N THR A 116 -25.76 0.66 -7.46
CA THR A 116 -25.73 -0.73 -7.04
C THR A 116 -24.30 -1.09 -6.63
N LEU A 117 -24.18 -1.75 -5.48
CA LEU A 117 -22.96 -2.31 -4.87
C LEU A 117 -22.11 -3.22 -5.81
N GLY A 118 -22.52 -3.43 -7.06
CA GLY A 118 -21.92 -4.35 -8.04
C GLY A 118 -21.12 -3.70 -9.16
N GLN A 119 -20.60 -2.48 -8.98
CA GLN A 119 -19.82 -1.76 -10.01
C GLN A 119 -18.40 -1.38 -9.58
N PHE A 120 -17.86 -1.96 -8.49
CA PHE A 120 -16.45 -1.77 -8.18
C PHE A 120 -15.58 -2.71 -8.99
N THR A 121 -14.52 -2.19 -9.57
CA THR A 121 -13.43 -2.99 -10.13
C THR A 121 -12.68 -3.71 -9.01
N GLU A 122 -11.99 -4.81 -9.32
CA GLU A 122 -11.16 -5.54 -8.36
C GLU A 122 -10.15 -4.60 -7.66
N GLU A 123 -9.50 -3.73 -8.44
CA GLU A 123 -8.56 -2.74 -7.92
C GLU A 123 -9.19 -1.79 -6.89
N GLU A 124 -10.42 -1.35 -7.11
CA GLU A 124 -11.14 -0.46 -6.19
C GLU A 124 -11.56 -1.17 -4.90
N ILE A 125 -11.96 -2.43 -4.98
CA ILE A 125 -12.26 -3.24 -3.79
C ILE A 125 -11.00 -3.38 -2.94
N HIS A 126 -9.87 -3.70 -3.56
CA HIS A 126 -8.60 -3.86 -2.88
C HIS A 126 -8.12 -2.53 -2.30
N ALA A 127 -8.32 -1.42 -3.01
CA ALA A 127 -8.02 -0.07 -2.52
C ALA A 127 -8.89 0.31 -1.31
N GLU A 128 -10.17 -0.07 -1.29
CA GLU A 128 -11.06 0.16 -0.15
C GLU A 128 -10.62 -0.62 1.09
N VAL A 129 -10.28 -1.91 0.92
CA VAL A 129 -9.79 -2.75 2.01
C VAL A 129 -8.46 -2.19 2.56
N CYS A 130 -7.49 -1.89 1.68
CA CYS A 130 -6.20 -1.31 2.09
C CYS A 130 -6.37 0.04 2.77
N TYR A 131 -7.31 0.87 2.31
CA TYR A 131 -7.62 2.15 2.95
C TYR A 131 -8.21 1.96 4.36
N ALA A 132 -9.12 1.00 4.54
CA ALA A 132 -9.69 0.68 5.85
C ALA A 132 -8.63 0.15 6.82
N GLU A 133 -7.71 -0.69 6.34
CA GLU A 133 -6.57 -1.20 7.11
C GLU A 133 -5.65 -0.06 7.58
N CYS A 134 -5.28 0.85 6.68
CA CYS A 134 -4.51 2.05 7.04
C CYS A 134 -5.18 2.85 8.16
N LEU A 135 -6.52 2.99 8.13
CA LEU A 135 -7.26 3.70 9.16
C LEU A 135 -7.21 2.98 10.52
N LEU A 136 -7.34 1.66 10.52
CA LEU A 136 -7.26 0.85 11.73
C LEU A 136 -5.88 0.97 12.38
N GLN A 137 -4.82 0.87 11.59
CA GLN A 137 -3.44 1.00 12.03
C GLN A 137 -3.12 2.40 12.56
N ARG A 138 -3.60 3.45 11.89
CA ARG A 138 -3.47 4.82 12.41
C ARG A 138 -4.21 5.04 13.73
N ALA A 139 -5.37 4.40 13.91
CA ALA A 139 -6.06 4.43 15.19
C ALA A 139 -5.25 3.72 16.28
N ALA A 140 -4.62 2.59 15.97
CA ALA A 140 -3.71 1.88 16.89
C ALA A 140 -2.50 2.74 17.28
N LEU A 141 -1.81 3.35 16.31
CA LEU A 141 -0.68 4.26 16.53
C LEU A 141 -1.02 5.46 17.42
N THR A 142 -2.28 5.91 17.43
CA THR A 142 -2.71 7.05 18.27
C THR A 142 -2.54 6.76 19.76
N PHE A 143 -2.68 5.50 20.20
CA PHE A 143 -2.43 5.11 21.58
C PHE A 143 -0.95 5.24 21.97
N LEU A 144 -0.04 4.99 21.02
CA LEU A 144 1.41 5.15 21.24
C LEU A 144 1.80 6.64 21.23
N GLN A 145 1.25 7.41 20.30
CA GLN A 145 1.48 8.85 20.19
C GLN A 145 1.00 9.63 21.42
N GLY A 146 -0.11 9.20 22.02
CA GLY A 146 -0.64 9.75 23.26
C GLY A 146 0.19 9.41 24.50
N SER A 147 1.03 8.36 24.43
CA SER A 147 1.93 7.98 25.53
C SER A 147 3.27 8.74 25.47
N SER A 148 3.71 9.12 24.28
CA SER A 148 4.94 9.93 24.09
C SER A 148 4.74 11.42 24.39
N HIS A 149 3.50 11.92 24.36
CA HIS A 149 3.16 13.26 24.83
C HIS A 149 2.56 13.14 26.23
N GLY A 150 3.35 13.37 27.27
CA GLY A 150 2.86 13.39 28.65
C GLY A 150 1.60 14.26 28.79
N GLY A 151 0.44 13.61 28.99
CA GLY A 151 -0.85 14.26 29.01
C GLY A 151 -1.99 13.32 29.35
N ALA A 152 -1.98 12.77 30.57
CA ALA A 152 -3.12 12.25 31.32
C ALA A 152 -4.21 11.48 30.52
N VAL A 153 -4.12 10.15 30.54
CA VAL A 153 -5.32 9.30 30.52
C VAL A 153 -6.10 9.60 31.80
N ARG A 154 -7.01 10.57 31.77
CA ARG A 154 -8.07 10.64 32.78
C ARG A 154 -9.07 9.53 32.46
N PRO A 155 -9.30 8.56 33.36
CA PRO A 155 -10.37 7.62 33.18
C PRO A 155 -11.68 8.40 33.13
N ARG A 156 -12.45 8.18 32.07
CA ARG A 156 -13.81 8.70 31.93
C ARG A 156 -14.66 7.96 32.97
N ALA A 157 -14.84 8.57 34.14
CA ALA A 157 -15.78 8.09 35.14
C ALA A 157 -17.19 8.16 34.56
N LEU A 158 -17.96 7.11 34.84
CA LEU A 158 -19.39 6.92 34.51
C LEU A 158 -20.25 8.12 34.90
#